data_AF-A0A973M6W8-F1
#
_entry.id   AF-A0A973M6W8-F1
#
_cell.length_a   1.000
_cell.length_b   1.000
_cell.length_c   1.000
_cell.angle_alpha   90.00
_cell.angle_beta   90.00
_cell.angle_gamma   90.00
#
_symmetry.space_group_name_H-M   'P 1'
#
loop_
_entity.id
_entity.type
_entity.pdbx_description
1 polymer ?
#
loop_
_entity_poly.entity_id
_entity_poly.type
_entity_poly.pdbx_seq_one_letter_code
_entity_poly.pdbx_strand_id
1 'polypeptide(L)'
;MSVVRFLARPLLASSFILAGADKLKNADETAEQLSPVLRRAADALPVRVEEKTLARAVGATQLGAGLLFALGKAPRFSASVLALTSALNTFVEWRTADIGSKELRSARRARLLKNVSLVGGVLLASVDTAGRPSLAWRAQHLAADASKTARSVKLDAAKTAKSVKLDAVKTAKSLKEDAAKAAKSASRQLSPGGHA
;
A
#
# COMPACT_ATOMS: atom_id res chain seq x y z
N MET A 1 12.10 12.44 -0.18
CA MET A 1 11.92 12.45 1.29
C MET A 1 12.11 13.88 1.76
N SER A 2 11.30 14.41 2.68
CA SER A 2 11.63 15.72 3.26
C SER A 2 12.80 15.57 4.25
N VAL A 3 13.63 16.61 4.39
CA VAL A 3 14.72 16.66 5.38
C VAL A 3 14.21 16.33 6.78
N VAL A 4 13.02 16.83 7.13
CA VAL A 4 12.34 16.53 8.39
C VAL A 4 12.16 15.01 8.58
N ARG A 5 11.68 14.28 7.56
CA ARG A 5 11.46 12.82 7.69
C ARG A 5 12.75 12.03 7.72
N PHE A 6 13.78 12.53 7.03
CA PHE A 6 15.11 11.93 7.04
C PHE A 6 15.72 11.94 8.44
N LEU A 7 15.51 13.01 9.22
CA LEU A 7 15.97 13.09 10.61
C LEU A 7 14.99 12.47 11.61
N ALA A 8 13.69 12.75 11.47
CA ALA A 8 12.68 12.35 12.44
C ALA A 8 12.55 10.83 12.56
N ARG A 9 12.68 10.08 11.46
CA ARG A 9 12.50 8.62 11.48
C ARG A 9 13.60 7.89 12.26
N PRO A 10 14.91 8.10 11.99
CA PRO A 10 15.96 7.52 12.82
C PRO A 10 15.87 7.96 14.29
N LEU A 11 15.58 9.24 14.54
CA LEU A 11 15.45 9.75 15.91
C LEU A 11 14.31 9.08 16.67
N LEU A 12 13.13 8.98 16.06
CA LEU A 12 11.98 8.31 16.67
C LEU A 12 12.20 6.79 16.77
N ALA A 13 12.82 6.17 15.76
CA ALA A 13 13.14 4.75 15.74
C ALA A 13 14.09 4.31 16.85
N SER A 14 15.02 5.19 17.26
CA SER A 14 16.11 4.87 18.20
C SER A 14 15.62 4.17 19.47
N SER A 15 14.56 4.70 20.09
CA SER A 15 13.99 4.12 21.31
C SER A 15 13.42 2.73 21.08
N PHE A 16 12.82 2.46 19.92
CA PHE A 16 12.25 1.16 19.59
C PHE A 16 13.32 0.13 19.24
N ILE A 17 14.38 0.56 18.54
CA ILE A 17 15.54 -0.28 18.20
C ILE A 17 16.23 -0.75 19.48
N LEU A 18 16.51 0.17 20.40
CA LEU A 18 17.14 -0.16 21.68
C LEU A 18 16.25 -1.10 22.50
N ALA A 19 14.96 -0.80 22.62
CA ALA A 19 14.03 -1.67 23.35
C ALA A 19 13.87 -3.05 22.69
N GLY A 20 13.86 -3.14 21.36
CA GLY A 20 13.78 -4.42 20.64
C GLY A 20 15.05 -5.26 20.79
N ALA A 21 16.23 -4.62 20.73
CA ALA A 21 17.51 -5.27 20.95
C ALA A 21 17.65 -5.81 22.38
N ASP A 22 17.19 -5.02 23.37
CA ASP A 22 17.19 -5.43 24.77
C ASP A 22 16.30 -6.66 25.00
N LYS A 23 15.09 -6.68 24.42
CA LYS A 23 14.18 -7.84 24.47
C LYS A 23 14.75 -9.11 23.82
N LEU A 24 15.55 -8.96 22.77
CA LEU A 24 16.23 -10.10 22.14
C LEU A 24 17.33 -10.68 23.03
N LYS A 25 18.07 -9.80 23.72
CA LYS A 25 19.12 -10.20 24.66
C LYS A 25 18.52 -10.85 25.91
N ASN A 26 17.45 -10.24 26.44
CA ASN A 26 16.77 -10.66 27.67
C ASN A 26 15.45 -11.37 27.35
N ALA A 27 15.51 -12.36 26.45
CA ALA A 27 14.31 -13.05 25.96
C ALA A 27 13.56 -13.82 27.06
N ASP A 28 14.28 -14.31 28.07
CA ASP A 28 13.71 -15.02 29.22
C ASP A 28 12.86 -14.08 30.09
N GLU A 29 13.42 -12.93 30.48
CA GLU A 29 12.69 -11.89 31.22
C GLU A 29 11.52 -11.32 30.39
N THR A 30 11.72 -11.17 29.09
CA THR A 30 10.67 -10.69 28.17
C THR A 30 9.51 -11.70 28.11
N ALA A 31 9.79 -13.00 28.14
CA ALA A 31 8.77 -14.04 28.14
C ALA A 31 7.93 -13.99 29.42
N GLU A 32 8.58 -13.84 30.58
CA GLU A 32 7.89 -13.74 31.86
C GLU A 32 7.01 -12.49 31.94
N GLN A 33 7.57 -11.33 31.58
CA GLN A 33 6.85 -10.06 31.60
C GLN A 33 5.65 -10.06 30.66
N LEU A 34 5.81 -10.60 29.45
CA LEU A 34 4.76 -10.62 28.43
C LEU A 34 3.90 -11.88 28.47
N SER A 35 4.11 -12.79 29.41
CA SER A 35 3.37 -14.06 29.54
C SER A 35 1.85 -13.94 29.34
N PRO A 36 1.11 -12.96 29.91
CA PRO A 36 -0.34 -12.87 29.67
C PRO A 36 -0.71 -12.56 28.20
N VAL A 37 0.15 -11.84 27.47
CA VAL A 37 -0.05 -11.53 26.05
C VAL A 37 0.45 -12.67 25.17
N LEU A 38 1.60 -13.26 25.51
CA LEU A 38 2.20 -14.36 24.78
C LEU A 38 1.36 -15.64 24.87
N ARG A 39 0.74 -15.93 26.01
CA ARG A 39 -0.19 -17.05 26.15
C ARG A 39 -1.40 -16.92 25.24
N ARG A 40 -2.03 -15.74 25.22
CA ARG A 40 -3.15 -15.49 24.29
C ARG A 40 -2.74 -15.59 22.82
N ALA A 41 -1.51 -15.17 22.50
CA ALA A 41 -0.97 -15.36 21.16
C ALA A 41 -0.75 -16.85 20.86
N ALA A 42 -0.13 -17.60 21.78
CA ALA A 42 0.12 -19.03 21.65
C ALA A 42 -1.18 -19.84 21.49
N ASP A 43 -2.22 -19.51 22.26
CA ASP A 43 -3.53 -20.17 22.20
C ASP A 43 -4.26 -19.92 20.86
N ALA A 44 -3.95 -18.81 20.19
CA ALA A 44 -4.49 -18.49 18.87
C ALA A 44 -3.73 -19.18 17.72
N LEU A 45 -2.55 -19.75 17.99
CA LEU A 45 -1.79 -20.49 16.99
C LEU A 45 -2.23 -21.96 16.95
N PRO A 46 -2.34 -22.57 15.75
CA PRO A 46 -2.66 -23.99 15.60
C PRO A 46 -1.49 -24.91 16.02
N VAL A 47 -0.35 -24.33 16.41
CA VAL A 47 0.88 -25.03 16.81
C VAL A 47 1.33 -24.55 18.18
N ARG A 48 1.86 -25.48 18.97
CA ARG A 48 2.33 -25.21 20.34
C ARG A 48 3.71 -24.54 20.26
N VAL A 49 3.77 -23.25 20.61
CA VAL A 49 5.01 -22.46 20.58
C VAL A 49 5.39 -22.09 22.00
N GLU A 50 6.68 -22.25 22.35
CA GLU A 50 7.21 -21.85 23.65
C GLU A 50 7.16 -20.32 23.83
N GLU A 51 6.85 -19.87 25.06
CA GLU A 51 6.77 -18.44 25.39
C GLU A 51 8.10 -17.71 25.09
N LYS A 52 9.25 -18.36 25.33
CA LYS A 52 10.58 -17.82 25.01
C LYS A 52 10.77 -17.56 23.51
N THR A 53 10.27 -18.46 22.67
CA THR A 53 10.35 -18.31 21.21
C THR A 53 9.47 -17.16 20.74
N LEU A 54 8.28 -17.03 21.31
CA LEU A 54 7.39 -15.90 21.03
C LEU A 54 7.97 -14.57 21.53
N ALA A 55 8.57 -14.54 22.71
CA ALA A 55 9.25 -13.36 23.25
C ALA A 55 10.39 -12.90 22.33
N ARG A 56 11.21 -13.84 21.85
CA ARG A 56 12.26 -13.57 20.87
C ARG A 56 11.68 -13.06 19.55
N ALA A 57 10.56 -13.62 19.08
CA ALA A 57 9.88 -13.15 17.88
C ALA A 57 9.34 -11.72 18.04
N VAL A 58 8.80 -11.37 19.21
CA VAL A 58 8.35 -10.01 19.53
C VAL A 58 9.54 -9.04 19.52
N GLY A 59 10.65 -9.40 20.19
CA GLY A 59 11.88 -8.60 20.19
C GLY A 59 12.45 -8.39 18.78
N ALA A 60 12.54 -9.46 17.98
CA ALA A 60 12.98 -9.42 16.59
C ALA A 60 12.07 -8.55 15.72
N THR A 61 10.75 -8.66 15.90
CA THR A 61 9.77 -7.86 15.18
C THR A 61 9.92 -6.39 15.52
N GLN A 62 10.05 -6.05 16.79
CA GLN A 62 10.21 -4.66 17.23
C GLN A 62 11.53 -4.06 16.74
N LEU A 63 12.64 -4.81 16.83
CA LEU A 63 13.93 -4.39 16.31
C LEU A 63 13.90 -4.20 14.79
N GLY A 64 13.40 -5.21 14.06
CA GLY A 64 13.31 -5.20 12.60
C GLY A 64 12.40 -4.07 12.10
N ALA A 65 11.24 -3.88 12.71
CA ALA A 65 10.35 -2.76 12.41
C ALA A 65 11.01 -1.41 12.71
N GLY A 66 11.74 -1.29 13.81
CA GLY A 66 12.55 -0.11 14.15
C GLY A 66 13.57 0.23 13.07
N LEU A 67 14.35 -0.75 12.62
CA LEU A 67 15.36 -0.58 11.57
C LEU A 67 14.72 -0.23 10.22
N LEU A 68 13.66 -0.93 9.81
CA LEU A 68 12.94 -0.63 8.58
C LEU A 68 12.35 0.78 8.61
N PHE A 69 11.78 1.18 9.75
CA PHE A 69 11.25 2.52 9.95
C PHE A 69 12.34 3.59 9.84
N ALA A 70 13.49 3.39 10.51
CA ALA A 70 14.65 4.29 10.45
C ALA A 70 15.18 4.45 9.01
N LEU A 71 15.31 3.33 8.29
CA LEU A 71 15.76 3.29 6.89
C LEU A 71 14.69 3.81 5.91
N GLY A 72 13.48 4.08 6.37
CA GLY A 72 12.36 4.52 5.54
C GLY A 72 11.81 3.46 4.60
N LYS A 73 12.08 2.16 4.86
CA LYS A 73 11.52 1.01 4.13
C LYS A 73 10.16 0.63 4.73
N ALA A 74 9.13 0.57 3.89
CA ALA A 74 7.74 0.31 4.29
C ALA A 74 7.31 1.08 5.57
N PRO A 75 7.58 2.39 5.64
CA PRO A 75 7.63 3.11 6.93
C PRO A 75 6.29 3.17 7.65
N ARG A 76 5.19 3.18 6.90
CA ARG A 76 3.83 3.17 7.47
C ARG A 76 3.51 1.85 8.14
N PHE A 77 3.86 0.74 7.48
CA PHE A 77 3.68 -0.60 8.01
C PHE A 77 4.56 -0.82 9.24
N SER A 78 5.86 -0.50 9.13
CA SER A 78 6.79 -0.57 10.25
C SER A 78 6.31 0.28 11.44
N ALA A 79 5.79 1.49 11.18
CA ALA A 79 5.21 2.35 12.19
C ALA A 79 3.94 1.75 12.84
N SER A 80 3.04 1.15 12.06
CA SER A 80 1.88 0.43 12.61
C SER A 80 2.30 -0.72 13.53
N VAL A 81 3.29 -1.51 13.11
CA VAL A 81 3.83 -2.61 13.91
C VAL A 81 4.44 -2.09 15.21
N LEU A 82 5.26 -1.04 15.12
CA LEU A 82 5.86 -0.40 16.31
C LEU A 82 4.81 0.18 17.25
N ALA A 83 3.76 0.83 16.72
CA ALA A 83 2.66 1.37 17.52
C ALA A 83 1.93 0.26 18.28
N LEU A 84 1.54 -0.81 17.58
CA LEU A 84 0.81 -1.94 18.16
C LEU A 84 1.65 -2.64 19.22
N THR A 85 2.87 -3.04 18.87
CA THR A 85 3.77 -3.75 19.80
C THR A 85 4.07 -2.88 21.02
N SER A 86 4.40 -1.60 20.84
CA SER A 86 4.72 -0.71 21.95
C SER A 86 3.51 -0.39 22.84
N ALA A 87 2.31 -0.28 22.27
CA ALA A 87 1.08 -0.12 23.06
C ALA A 87 0.82 -1.34 23.96
N LEU A 88 0.97 -2.56 23.43
CA LEU A 88 0.84 -3.78 24.22
C LEU A 88 1.88 -3.86 25.35
N ASN A 89 3.14 -3.57 25.03
CA ASN A 89 4.21 -3.54 26.03
C ASN A 89 3.95 -2.50 27.13
N THR A 90 3.50 -1.30 26.74
CA THR A 90 3.18 -0.21 27.67
C THR A 90 2.05 -0.60 28.60
N PHE A 91 1.04 -1.30 28.07
CA PHE A 91 -0.08 -1.78 28.87
C PHE A 91 0.37 -2.82 29.90
N VAL A 92 1.19 -3.78 29.49
CA VAL A 92 1.74 -4.79 30.39
C VAL A 92 2.61 -4.15 31.47
N GLU A 93 3.57 -3.32 31.07
CA GLU A 93 4.45 -2.61 32.00
C GLU A 93 3.67 -1.74 32.99
N TRP A 94 2.64 -1.04 32.52
CA TRP A 94 1.76 -0.28 33.40
C TRP A 94 1.03 -1.19 34.39
N ARG A 95 0.58 -2.38 33.97
CA ARG A 95 -0.17 -3.30 34.83
C ARG A 95 0.70 -3.95 35.90
N THR A 96 1.97 -4.22 35.59
CA THR A 96 2.91 -4.97 36.45
C THR A 96 3.84 -4.08 37.27
N ALA A 97 3.94 -2.78 36.95
CA ALA A 97 4.83 -1.86 37.66
C ALA A 97 4.47 -1.71 39.14
N ASP A 98 5.51 -1.82 39.98
CA ASP A 98 5.44 -1.64 41.43
C ASP A 98 5.04 -0.20 41.81
N ILE A 99 4.25 -0.09 42.89
CA ILE A 99 3.69 1.14 43.43
C ILE A 99 3.90 1.27 44.94
N GLY A 100 4.80 0.47 45.53
CA GLY A 100 5.05 0.43 46.98
C GLY A 100 5.50 1.75 47.60
N SER A 101 6.10 2.66 46.83
CA SER A 101 6.51 4.00 47.31
C SER A 101 5.92 5.15 46.49
N LYS A 102 6.04 6.39 46.99
CA LYS A 102 5.62 7.60 46.27
C LYS A 102 6.50 7.83 45.04
N GLU A 103 7.78 7.53 45.14
CA GLU A 103 8.81 7.62 44.11
C GLU A 103 8.57 6.61 42.99
N LEU A 104 8.23 5.36 43.33
CA LEU A 104 7.88 4.33 42.34
C LEU A 104 6.62 4.72 41.56
N ARG A 105 5.62 5.29 42.24
CA ARG A 105 4.40 5.80 41.58
C ARG A 105 4.68 6.96 40.63
N SER A 106 5.57 7.88 40.99
CA SER A 106 5.94 8.99 40.09
C SER A 106 6.73 8.50 38.89
N ALA A 107 7.70 7.59 39.10
CA ALA A 107 8.48 6.96 38.04
C ALA A 107 7.58 6.18 37.06
N ARG A 108 6.61 5.41 37.57
CA ARG A 108 5.63 4.68 36.76
C ARG A 108 4.82 5.62 35.87
N ARG A 109 4.35 6.76 36.40
CA ARG A 109 3.61 7.78 35.62
C ARG A 109 4.50 8.41 34.54
N ALA A 110 5.72 8.77 34.88
CA ALA A 110 6.67 9.36 33.93
C ALA A 110 7.00 8.39 32.79
N ARG A 111 7.20 7.11 33.11
CA ARG A 111 7.46 6.07 32.10
C ARG A 111 6.25 5.82 31.21
N LEU A 112 5.05 5.73 31.80
CA LEU A 112 3.81 5.63 31.01
C LEU A 112 3.69 6.79 30.03
N LEU A 113 3.88 8.03 30.50
CA LEU A 113 3.79 9.22 29.65
C LEU A 113 4.81 9.16 28.50
N LYS A 114 6.07 8.82 28.79
CA LYS A 114 7.10 8.64 27.76
C LYS A 114 6.67 7.61 26.71
N ASN A 115 6.21 6.45 27.14
CA ASN A 115 5.83 5.37 26.24
C ASN A 115 4.60 5.76 25.40
N VAL A 116 3.59 6.39 26.00
CA VAL A 116 2.41 6.90 25.27
C VAL A 116 2.80 7.97 24.25
N SER A 117 3.71 8.88 24.60
CA SER A 117 4.23 9.88 23.65
C SER A 117 4.95 9.22 22.47
N LEU A 118 5.75 8.18 22.71
CA LEU A 118 6.41 7.40 21.65
C LEU A 118 5.40 6.68 20.76
N VAL A 119 4.39 6.03 21.36
CA VAL A 119 3.28 5.39 20.63
C VAL A 119 2.56 6.42 19.77
N GLY A 120 2.23 7.59 20.30
CA GLY A 120 1.58 8.67 19.55
C GLY A 120 2.43 9.15 18.36
N GLY A 121 3.74 9.33 18.57
CA GLY A 121 4.66 9.75 17.51
C GLY A 121 4.72 8.75 16.36
N VAL A 122 4.81 7.45 16.67
CA VAL A 122 4.87 6.42 15.64
C VAL A 122 3.49 6.14 15.01
N LEU A 123 2.40 6.32 15.77
CA LEU A 123 1.04 6.25 15.23
C LEU A 123 0.82 7.33 14.17
N LEU A 124 1.29 8.56 14.40
CA LEU A 124 1.23 9.62 13.39
C LEU A 124 2.03 9.24 12.13
N ALA A 125 3.18 8.59 12.30
CA ALA A 125 3.98 8.11 11.18
C ALA A 125 3.32 6.95 10.39
N SER A 126 2.39 6.21 11.00
CA SER A 126 1.64 5.14 10.32
C SER A 126 0.65 5.67 9.26
N VAL A 127 0.13 6.88 9.49
CA VAL A 127 -0.81 7.56 8.59
C VAL A 127 -0.14 8.59 7.69
N ASP A 128 1.16 8.88 7.86
CA ASP A 128 1.92 9.80 7.01
C ASP A 128 2.07 9.26 5.59
N THR A 129 1.34 9.86 4.65
CA THR A 129 1.38 9.49 3.22
C THR A 129 2.51 10.18 2.45
N ALA A 130 3.27 11.09 3.08
CA ALA A 130 4.38 11.82 2.47
C ALA A 130 4.02 12.48 1.11
N GLY A 131 2.78 12.95 0.97
CA GLY A 131 2.26 13.57 -0.26
C GLY A 131 1.87 12.58 -1.37
N ARG A 132 1.95 11.26 -1.13
CA ARG A 132 1.49 10.23 -2.07
C ARG A 132 0.02 9.88 -1.79
N PRO A 133 -0.78 9.55 -2.82
CA PRO A 133 -2.13 9.04 -2.59
C PRO A 133 -2.09 7.75 -1.75
N SER A 134 -3.03 7.63 -0.81
CA SER A 134 -3.14 6.43 0.04
C SER A 134 -3.53 5.20 -0.78
N LEU A 135 -3.25 3.98 -0.29
CA LEU A 135 -3.69 2.76 -0.97
C LEU A 135 -5.22 2.71 -1.14
N ALA A 136 -5.97 3.18 -0.13
CA ALA A 136 -7.43 3.31 -0.21
C ALA A 136 -7.85 4.28 -1.32
N TRP A 137 -7.19 5.43 -1.43
CA TRP A 137 -7.43 6.37 -2.52
C TRP A 137 -7.17 5.73 -3.89
N ARG A 138 -6.05 4.99 -4.02
CA ARG A 138 -5.71 4.29 -5.27
C ARG A 138 -6.72 3.19 -5.60
N ALA A 139 -7.20 2.45 -4.60
CA ALA A 139 -8.22 1.43 -4.78
C ALA A 139 -9.56 2.02 -5.23
N GLN A 140 -9.99 3.15 -4.64
CA GLN A 140 -11.21 3.86 -5.04
C GLN A 140 -11.12 4.41 -6.47
N HIS A 141 -9.96 4.92 -6.86
CA HIS A 141 -9.76 5.49 -8.19
C HIS A 141 -9.51 4.42 -9.25
N LEU A 142 -9.12 3.20 -8.87
CA LEU A 142 -8.89 2.11 -9.81
C LEU A 142 -10.14 1.81 -10.66
N ALA A 143 -11.32 1.76 -10.05
CA ALA A 143 -12.58 1.53 -10.77
C ALA A 143 -12.94 2.71 -11.69
N ALA A 144 -12.74 3.94 -11.21
CA ALA A 144 -12.97 5.15 -12.00
C ALA A 144 -12.01 5.25 -13.20
N ASP A 145 -10.74 4.91 -13.01
CA ASP A 145 -9.72 4.94 -14.07
C ASP A 145 -9.92 3.78 -15.06
N ALA A 146 -10.30 2.59 -14.58
CA ALA A 146 -10.65 1.45 -15.43
C ALA A 146 -11.87 1.76 -16.31
N SER A 147 -12.93 2.35 -15.75
CA SER A 147 -14.12 2.73 -16.51
C SER A 147 -13.85 3.84 -17.53
N LYS A 148 -13.03 4.85 -17.20
CA LYS A 148 -12.58 5.88 -18.14
C LYS A 148 -11.80 5.28 -19.30
N THR A 149 -10.86 4.37 -19.01
CA THR A 149 -10.05 3.67 -20.02
C THR A 149 -10.93 2.79 -20.91
N ALA A 150 -11.88 2.05 -20.34
CA ALA A 150 -12.82 1.25 -21.12
C ALA A 150 -13.70 2.11 -22.04
N ARG A 151 -14.12 3.30 -21.56
CA ARG A 151 -14.93 4.25 -22.34
C ARG A 151 -14.13 4.87 -23.48
N SER A 152 -12.86 5.24 -23.26
CA SER A 152 -12.00 5.77 -24.33
C SER A 152 -11.75 4.72 -25.41
N VAL A 153 -11.43 3.48 -25.03
CA VAL A 153 -11.25 2.38 -25.99
C VAL A 153 -12.51 2.12 -26.82
N LYS A 154 -13.71 2.13 -26.19
CA LYS A 154 -14.98 2.01 -26.93
C LYS A 154 -15.19 3.16 -27.91
N LEU A 155 -14.91 4.39 -27.51
CA LEU A 155 -15.08 5.57 -28.36
C LEU A 155 -14.11 5.55 -29.54
N ASP A 156 -12.86 5.15 -29.32
CA ASP A 156 -11.85 5.05 -30.37
C ASP A 156 -12.22 3.94 -31.35
N ALA A 157 -12.63 2.76 -30.87
CA ALA A 157 -13.13 1.68 -31.71
C ALA A 157 -14.34 2.11 -32.54
N ALA A 158 -15.28 2.87 -31.96
CA ALA A 158 -16.44 3.39 -32.69
C ALA A 158 -16.05 4.41 -33.78
N LYS A 159 -15.07 5.28 -33.50
CA LYS A 159 -14.54 6.23 -34.49
C LYS A 159 -13.86 5.49 -35.65
N THR A 160 -13.01 4.51 -35.36
CA THR A 160 -12.35 3.68 -36.37
C THR A 160 -13.37 2.89 -37.20
N ALA A 161 -14.39 2.30 -36.58
CA ALA A 161 -15.45 1.62 -37.31
C ALA A 161 -16.21 2.57 -38.24
N LYS A 162 -16.45 3.82 -37.79
CA LYS A 162 -17.13 4.84 -38.61
C LYS A 162 -16.26 5.28 -39.80
N SER A 163 -14.96 5.47 -39.62
CA SER A 163 -14.07 5.84 -40.73
C SER A 163 -13.97 4.71 -41.76
N VAL A 164 -13.80 3.46 -41.31
CA VAL A 164 -13.78 2.28 -42.19
C VAL A 164 -15.08 2.16 -43.01
N LYS A 165 -16.24 2.38 -42.39
CA LYS A 165 -17.53 2.38 -43.11
C LYS A 165 -17.60 3.50 -44.15
N LEU A 166 -17.16 4.71 -43.81
CA LEU A 166 -17.14 5.85 -44.74
C LEU A 166 -16.21 5.59 -45.93
N ASP A 167 -15.04 5.03 -45.68
CA ASP A 167 -14.08 4.70 -46.73
C ASP A 167 -14.62 3.59 -47.65
N ALA A 168 -15.22 2.53 -47.08
CA ALA A 168 -15.87 1.48 -47.86
C ALA A 168 -17.01 2.02 -48.75
N VAL A 169 -17.82 2.95 -48.24
CA VAL A 169 -18.88 3.60 -49.03
C VAL A 169 -18.31 4.44 -50.16
N LYS A 170 -17.23 5.21 -49.90
CA LYS A 170 -16.55 6.00 -50.95
C LYS A 170 -15.98 5.10 -52.04
N THR A 171 -15.30 4.01 -51.67
CA THR A 171 -14.75 3.04 -52.63
C THR A 171 -15.83 2.35 -53.44
N ALA A 172 -16.96 1.96 -52.81
CA ALA A 172 -18.09 1.38 -53.53
C ALA A 172 -18.70 2.37 -54.54
N LYS A 173 -18.75 3.67 -54.19
CA LYS A 173 -19.26 4.71 -55.08
C LYS A 173 -18.32 4.95 -56.27
N SER A 174 -17.01 5.04 -56.04
CA SER A 174 -16.04 5.21 -57.13
C SER A 174 -16.04 4.02 -58.09
N LEU A 175 -16.11 2.79 -57.58
CA LEU A 175 -16.23 1.59 -58.39
C LEU A 175 -17.49 1.58 -59.26
N LYS A 176 -18.63 2.04 -58.73
CA LYS A 176 -19.87 2.19 -59.50
C LYS A 176 -19.73 3.23 -60.62
N GLU A 177 -19.11 4.37 -60.35
CA GLU A 177 -18.88 5.42 -61.33
C GLU A 177 -17.92 4.96 -62.45
N ASP A 178 -16.86 4.25 -62.08
CA ASP A 178 -15.88 3.69 -63.02
C ASP A 178 -16.51 2.61 -63.91
N ALA A 179 -17.31 1.70 -63.32
CA ALA A 179 -18.06 0.70 -64.08
C ALA A 179 -19.08 1.33 -65.04
N ALA A 180 -19.77 2.40 -64.63
CA ALA A 180 -20.70 3.13 -65.49
C ALA A 180 -19.98 3.81 -66.67
N LYS A 181 -18.79 4.39 -66.44
CA LYS A 181 -17.95 4.96 -67.52
C LYS A 181 -17.43 3.89 -68.48
N ALA A 182 -17.01 2.73 -67.96
CA ALA A 182 -16.57 1.59 -68.76
C ALA A 182 -17.72 1.04 -69.64
N ALA A 183 -18.91 0.87 -69.08
CA ALA A 183 -20.09 0.44 -69.84
C ALA A 183 -20.47 1.43 -70.95
N LYS A 184 -20.40 2.74 -70.67
CA LYS A 184 -20.72 3.80 -71.65
C LYS A 184 -19.68 3.94 -72.76
N SER A 185 -18.42 3.62 -72.48
CA SER A 185 -17.36 3.60 -73.51
C SER A 185 -17.42 2.34 -74.38
N ALA A 186 -17.72 1.18 -73.78
CA ALA A 186 -17.95 -0.06 -74.51
C ALA A 186 -19.18 0.04 -75.46
N SER A 187 -20.29 0.64 -75.01
CA SER A 187 -21.46 0.85 -75.88
C SER A 187 -21.20 1.83 -77.02
N ARG A 188 -20.29 2.80 -76.84
CA ARG A 188 -19.85 3.71 -77.90
C ARG A 188 -18.96 3.03 -78.95
N GLN A 189 -18.17 2.04 -78.56
CA GLN A 189 -17.33 1.26 -79.48
C GLN A 189 -18.13 0.19 -80.25
N LEU A 190 -19.24 -0.29 -79.68
CA LEU A 190 -20.13 -1.29 -80.29
C LEU A 190 -21.25 -0.67 -81.15
N SER A 191 -21.38 0.66 -81.19
CA SER A 191 -22.30 1.32 -82.12
C SER A 191 -21.71 1.22 -83.53
N PRO A 192 -22.33 0.50 -84.48
CA PRO A 192 -21.81 0.42 -85.83
C PRO A 192 -21.81 1.83 -86.41
N GLY A 193 -20.64 2.28 -86.88
CA GLY A 193 -20.56 3.34 -87.86
C GLY A 193 -21.27 2.88 -89.13
N GLY A 194 -22.58 3.12 -89.20
CA GLY A 194 -23.32 3.14 -90.45
C GLY A 194 -22.90 4.40 -91.21
N HIS A 195 -21.83 4.28 -91.99
CA HIS A 195 -21.55 5.15 -93.11
C HIS A 195 -22.66 4.98 -94.15
N ALA A 196 -23.43 6.04 -94.39
CA ALA A 196 -23.94 6.52 -95.67
C ALA A 196 -24.86 7.73 -95.41
#